data_AF-H6S411-F1
#
_entry.id   AF-H6S411-F1
#
_cell.length_a   1.000
_cell.length_b   1.000
_cell.length_c   1.000
_cell.angle_alpha   90.00
_cell.angle_beta   90.00
_cell.angle_gamma   90.00
#
_symmetry.space_group_name_H-M   'P 1'
#
loop_
_entity.id
_entity.type
_entity.pdbx_description
1 polymer ?
#
loop_
_entity_poly.entity_id
_entity_poly.type
_entity_poly.pdbx_seq_one_letter_code
_entity_poly.pdbx_strand_id
1 'polypeptide(L)'
;CRLLHNIEPSDLEWRTRCYADHYQSCVLPTNQNYGIMSYSLWIIAATWMWAPFFFNPSGLDWDKIIEDYNDWQNWLKTTNDSADSWFGWWSNEQEYLEHTTSGARFITGVRKVRFLLVAIGMYLNTMYDAYFERPNRVITSNDSMLTYALSALIIVIFLLLICCGYIASRVTKKMSMKQRKLRKIKFLLSCCCFLSALLSLAVLSVANLFAILILLSVAVYWFMQMCILRLQYHHIVVRALARAYDRAVGWIVFGPIMIVSMFLPFISSFQQRVMFNNAFTSGLEVSKLFAHDVAPAQVVKVKRVSKKKKTRDD
;
A
#
# COMPACT_ATOMS: atom_id res chain seq x y z
N CYS A 1 -5.14 -40.77 -17.23
CA CYS A 1 -5.22 -40.83 -18.72
C CYS A 1 -5.72 -42.17 -19.26
N ARG A 2 -7.02 -42.26 -19.63
CA ARG A 2 -7.59 -43.37 -20.43
C ARG A 2 -8.16 -42.81 -21.74
N LEU A 3 -8.20 -43.65 -22.78
CA LEU A 3 -8.91 -43.36 -24.02
C LEU A 3 -10.39 -43.10 -23.71
N LEU A 4 -10.94 -42.00 -24.22
CA LEU A 4 -12.39 -41.79 -24.24
C LEU A 4 -12.92 -42.48 -25.51
N HIS A 5 -13.85 -43.42 -25.36
CA HIS A 5 -14.55 -44.06 -26.50
C HIS A 5 -13.67 -44.72 -27.56
N ASN A 6 -12.49 -45.26 -27.21
CA ASN A 6 -11.56 -45.92 -28.15
C ASN A 6 -11.09 -45.05 -29.34
N ILE A 7 -11.18 -43.72 -29.22
CA ILE A 7 -10.65 -42.79 -30.22
C ILE A 7 -9.32 -42.25 -29.69
N GLU A 8 -8.26 -42.33 -30.49
CA GLU A 8 -6.97 -41.73 -30.16
C GLU A 8 -7.13 -40.20 -30.18
N PRO A 9 -6.90 -39.51 -29.04
CA PRO A 9 -6.93 -38.06 -29.00
C PRO A 9 -5.73 -37.48 -29.75
N SER A 10 -5.87 -36.26 -30.25
CA SER A 10 -4.74 -35.54 -30.85
C SER A 10 -3.59 -35.36 -29.83
N ASP A 11 -2.34 -35.30 -30.30
CA ASP A 11 -1.16 -35.14 -29.42
C ASP A 11 -1.26 -33.94 -28.47
N LEU A 12 -1.89 -32.84 -28.93
CA LEU A 12 -2.13 -31.65 -28.12
C LEU A 12 -3.12 -31.93 -26.98
N GLU A 13 -4.21 -32.63 -27.29
CA GLU A 13 -5.25 -32.98 -26.33
C GLU A 13 -4.73 -34.00 -25.31
N TRP A 14 -3.92 -34.96 -25.75
CA TRP A 14 -3.25 -35.93 -24.89
C TRP A 14 -2.30 -35.26 -23.90
N ARG A 15 -1.42 -34.36 -24.38
CA ARG A 15 -0.49 -33.61 -23.50
C ARG A 15 -1.27 -32.75 -22.52
N THR A 16 -2.28 -32.02 -22.95
CA THR A 16 -3.09 -31.16 -22.07
C THR A 16 -3.78 -31.96 -20.97
N ARG A 17 -4.39 -33.10 -21.32
CA ARG A 17 -5.10 -33.95 -20.35
C ARG A 17 -4.16 -34.63 -19.38
N CYS A 18 -3.07 -35.24 -19.85
CA CYS A 18 -2.12 -35.90 -18.94
C CYS A 18 -1.36 -34.91 -18.07
N TYR A 19 -1.05 -33.71 -18.59
CA TYR A 19 -0.42 -32.67 -17.78
C TYR A 19 -1.39 -32.13 -16.73
N ALA A 20 -2.68 -31.93 -17.07
CA ALA A 20 -3.70 -31.51 -16.11
C ALA A 20 -3.96 -32.57 -15.02
N ASP A 21 -4.09 -33.84 -15.40
CA ASP A 21 -4.32 -34.99 -14.49
C ASP A 21 -3.11 -35.14 -13.54
N HIS A 22 -1.90 -35.05 -14.07
CA HIS A 22 -0.66 -35.10 -13.28
C HIS A 22 -0.50 -33.88 -12.37
N TYR A 23 -0.77 -32.67 -12.86
CA TYR A 23 -0.73 -31.45 -12.08
C TYR A 23 -1.76 -31.45 -10.94
N GLN A 24 -2.98 -31.93 -11.20
CA GLN A 24 -4.00 -32.13 -10.17
C GLN A 24 -3.54 -33.13 -9.09
N SER A 25 -2.85 -34.19 -9.48
CA SER A 25 -2.34 -35.19 -8.53
C SER A 25 -1.10 -34.74 -7.73
N CYS A 26 -0.26 -33.88 -8.30
CA CYS A 26 1.04 -33.52 -7.71
C CYS A 26 1.07 -32.13 -7.03
N VAL A 27 0.18 -31.21 -7.39
CA VAL A 27 0.28 -29.79 -6.97
C VAL A 27 -0.93 -29.30 -6.16
N LEU A 28 -2.00 -30.10 -6.01
CA LEU A 28 -3.15 -29.72 -5.19
C LEU A 28 -3.26 -30.57 -3.92
N PRO A 29 -2.60 -30.21 -2.80
CA PRO A 29 -2.97 -30.76 -1.50
C PRO A 29 -4.36 -30.29 -1.07
N THR A 30 -4.88 -29.18 -1.60
CA THR A 30 -6.22 -28.70 -1.29
C THR A 30 -6.77 -27.81 -2.41
N ASN A 31 -7.99 -28.10 -2.90
CA ASN A 31 -8.82 -27.18 -3.71
C ASN A 31 -9.27 -25.95 -2.88
N GLN A 32 -8.39 -25.36 -2.09
CA GLN A 32 -8.67 -24.21 -1.25
C GLN A 32 -8.37 -22.95 -2.06
N ASN A 33 -9.36 -22.07 -2.16
CA ASN A 33 -9.18 -20.76 -2.78
C ASN A 33 -8.02 -20.01 -2.09
N TYR A 34 -7.19 -19.30 -2.87
CA TYR A 34 -6.06 -18.50 -2.35
C TYR A 34 -6.46 -17.57 -1.20
N GLY A 35 -7.69 -17.05 -1.22
CA GLY A 35 -8.25 -16.25 -0.13
C GLY A 35 -8.35 -17.00 1.20
N ILE A 36 -8.71 -18.29 1.18
CA ILE A 36 -8.75 -19.12 2.38
C ILE A 36 -7.33 -19.49 2.80
N MET A 37 -6.42 -19.78 1.86
CA MET A 37 -5.04 -20.10 2.22
C MET A 37 -4.31 -18.93 2.89
N SER A 38 -4.66 -17.69 2.53
CA SER A 38 -4.02 -16.46 3.02
C SER A 38 -4.78 -15.73 4.12
N TYR A 39 -5.96 -16.22 4.56
CA TYR A 39 -6.86 -15.47 5.46
C TYR A 39 -6.20 -14.99 6.76
N SER A 40 -5.31 -15.79 7.34
CA SER A 40 -4.59 -15.47 8.57
C SER A 40 -3.66 -14.26 8.40
N LEU A 41 -3.00 -14.14 7.24
CA LEU A 41 -2.14 -12.99 6.91
C LEU A 41 -2.97 -11.71 6.76
N TRP A 42 -4.16 -11.80 6.16
CA TRP A 42 -5.07 -10.67 6.04
C TRP A 42 -5.58 -10.19 7.40
N ILE A 43 -5.89 -11.11 8.32
CA ILE A 43 -6.28 -10.77 9.70
C ILE A 43 -5.14 -10.07 10.43
N ILE A 44 -3.91 -10.59 10.34
CA ILE A 44 -2.73 -9.95 10.95
C ILE A 44 -2.54 -8.54 10.38
N ALA A 45 -2.60 -8.37 9.07
CA ALA A 45 -2.45 -7.05 8.45
C ALA A 45 -3.54 -6.07 8.90
N ALA A 46 -4.81 -6.51 8.97
CA ALA A 46 -5.91 -5.68 9.44
C ALA A 46 -5.76 -5.28 10.92
N THR A 47 -5.42 -6.24 11.79
CA THR A 47 -5.23 -5.96 13.23
C THR A 47 -4.11 -4.96 13.48
N TRP A 48 -2.97 -5.07 12.78
CA TRP A 48 -1.87 -4.11 12.92
C TRP A 48 -2.22 -2.72 12.40
N MET A 49 -2.97 -2.64 11.30
CA MET A 49 -3.38 -1.37 10.72
C MET A 49 -4.40 -0.64 11.59
N TRP A 50 -5.32 -1.38 12.22
CA TRP A 50 -6.44 -0.79 12.97
C TRP A 50 -6.25 -0.80 14.50
N ALA A 51 -5.21 -1.45 15.02
CA ALA A 51 -4.87 -1.45 16.43
C ALA A 51 -4.87 -0.03 17.06
N PRO A 52 -4.28 1.01 16.44
CA PRO A 52 -4.29 2.36 17.02
C PRO A 52 -5.69 2.91 17.28
N PHE A 53 -6.68 2.53 16.46
CA PHE A 53 -8.06 3.01 16.57
C PHE A 53 -8.85 2.23 17.62
N PHE A 54 -8.63 0.91 17.72
CA PHE A 54 -9.26 0.08 18.76
C PHE A 54 -8.74 0.36 20.16
N PHE A 55 -7.49 0.80 20.30
CA PHE A 55 -6.91 1.16 21.60
C PHE A 55 -7.00 2.66 21.92
N ASN A 56 -7.60 3.46 21.03
CA ASN A 56 -7.92 4.86 21.31
C ASN A 56 -9.41 4.99 21.68
N PRO A 57 -9.78 5.41 22.91
CA PRO A 57 -11.19 5.48 23.34
C PRO A 57 -12.06 6.45 22.52
N SER A 58 -11.44 7.35 21.75
CA SER A 58 -12.12 8.25 20.79
C SER A 58 -11.97 7.79 19.34
N GLY A 59 -11.25 6.69 19.10
CA GLY A 59 -10.84 6.23 17.77
C GLY A 59 -11.97 5.67 16.90
N LEU A 60 -13.13 5.37 17.48
CA LEU A 60 -14.37 4.97 16.79
C LEU A 60 -15.52 5.96 17.00
N ASP A 61 -15.27 7.11 17.62
CA ASP A 61 -16.25 8.17 17.79
C ASP A 61 -16.40 8.99 16.50
N TRP A 62 -17.62 9.11 15.99
CA TRP A 62 -17.91 9.64 14.66
C TRP A 62 -17.50 11.10 14.53
N ASP A 63 -17.89 11.92 15.51
CA ASP A 63 -17.63 13.36 15.48
C ASP A 63 -16.13 13.63 15.52
N LYS A 64 -15.40 12.83 16.32
CA LYS A 64 -13.94 12.90 16.43
C LYS A 64 -13.23 12.45 15.16
N ILE A 65 -13.65 11.33 14.56
CA ILE A 65 -13.06 10.86 13.31
C ILE A 65 -13.23 11.87 12.17
N ILE A 66 -14.39 12.53 12.07
CA ILE A 66 -14.59 13.57 11.05
C ILE A 66 -13.68 14.77 11.29
N GLU A 67 -13.56 15.22 12.55
CA GLU A 67 -12.64 16.29 12.94
C GLU A 67 -11.20 15.95 12.53
N ASP A 68 -10.71 14.79 12.94
CA ASP A 68 -9.36 14.28 12.61
C ASP A 68 -9.16 14.15 11.09
N TYR A 69 -10.17 13.68 10.36
CA TYR A 69 -10.11 13.55 8.91
C TYR A 69 -10.01 14.91 8.22
N ASN A 70 -10.77 15.91 8.68
CA ASN A 70 -10.72 17.27 8.15
C ASN A 70 -9.36 17.92 8.42
N ASP A 71 -8.83 17.75 9.62
CA ASP A 71 -7.51 18.25 10.00
C ASP A 71 -6.41 17.59 9.18
N TRP A 72 -6.45 16.27 9.00
CA TRP A 72 -5.53 15.55 8.12
C TRP A 72 -5.61 16.04 6.67
N GLN A 73 -6.82 16.29 6.14
CA GLN A 73 -6.98 16.86 4.81
C GLN A 73 -6.39 18.27 4.70
N ASN A 74 -6.55 19.10 5.73
CA ASN A 74 -6.00 20.45 5.78
C ASN A 74 -4.48 20.40 5.84
N TRP A 75 -3.92 19.55 6.72
CA TRP A 75 -2.50 19.26 6.82
C TRP A 75 -1.91 18.86 5.47
N LEU A 76 -2.54 17.94 4.73
CA LEU A 76 -2.11 17.50 3.39
C LEU A 76 -2.07 18.63 2.34
N LYS A 77 -2.84 19.70 2.53
CA LYS A 77 -2.87 20.88 1.64
C LYS A 77 -1.82 21.92 2.02
N THR A 78 -1.38 21.97 3.28
CA THR A 78 -0.38 22.93 3.73
C THR A 78 0.95 22.73 3.00
N THR A 79 1.62 23.84 2.68
CA THR A 79 2.93 23.84 2.00
C THR A 79 3.90 24.81 2.70
N ASN A 80 3.65 25.12 3.97
CA ASN A 80 4.54 25.96 4.76
C ASN A 80 5.80 25.16 5.11
N ASP A 81 6.92 25.82 5.36
CA ASP A 81 8.19 25.15 5.71
C ASP A 81 8.26 24.75 7.19
N SER A 82 7.12 24.77 7.89
CA SER A 82 7.00 24.35 9.29
C SER A 82 6.90 22.82 9.39
N ALA A 83 7.43 22.26 10.48
CA ALA A 83 7.30 20.83 10.80
C ALA A 83 5.82 20.38 10.90
N ASP A 84 4.92 21.30 11.25
CA ASP A 84 3.47 21.05 11.32
C ASP A 84 2.79 20.95 9.95
N SER A 85 3.53 21.10 8.84
CA SER A 85 2.98 21.01 7.49
C SER A 85 3.33 19.68 6.85
N TRP A 86 2.46 19.17 5.97
CA TRP A 86 2.75 17.94 5.22
C TRP A 86 4.04 18.07 4.40
N PHE A 87 4.34 19.27 3.88
CA PHE A 87 5.54 19.48 3.09
C PHE A 87 6.81 19.49 3.95
N GLY A 88 6.74 20.09 5.14
CA GLY A 88 7.83 20.06 6.11
C GLY A 88 8.11 18.63 6.57
N TRP A 89 7.07 17.90 6.97
CA TRP A 89 7.16 16.47 7.30
C TRP A 89 7.75 15.63 6.16
N TRP A 90 7.23 15.77 4.93
CA TRP A 90 7.72 15.04 3.76
C TRP A 90 9.20 15.32 3.48
N SER A 91 9.64 16.56 3.66
CA SER A 91 11.03 16.95 3.41
C SER A 91 11.95 16.36 4.47
N ASN A 92 11.58 16.47 5.76
CA ASN A 92 12.32 15.88 6.87
C ASN A 92 12.44 14.35 6.73
N GLU A 93 11.35 13.68 6.30
CA GLU A 93 11.35 12.24 6.08
C GLU A 93 12.31 11.79 4.98
N GLN A 94 12.63 12.65 4.00
CA GLN A 94 13.56 12.35 2.91
C GLN A 94 14.96 12.96 3.10
N GLU A 95 15.15 13.82 4.09
CA GLU A 95 16.41 14.53 4.36
C GLU A 95 17.57 13.57 4.61
N TYR A 96 17.32 12.41 5.24
CA TYR A 96 18.36 11.39 5.46
C TYR A 96 19.03 10.94 4.16
N LEU A 97 18.33 10.98 3.02
CA LEU A 97 18.89 10.58 1.73
C LEU A 97 20.02 11.52 1.31
N GLU A 98 19.99 12.79 1.70
CA GLU A 98 21.03 13.78 1.39
C GLU A 98 22.35 13.44 2.09
N HIS A 99 22.27 12.88 3.30
CA HIS A 99 23.42 12.49 4.11
C HIS A 99 23.86 11.02 3.91
N THR A 100 23.12 10.25 3.12
CA THR A 100 23.41 8.83 2.87
C THR A 100 24.56 8.64 1.86
N THR A 101 25.42 7.66 2.08
CA THR A 101 26.53 7.30 1.16
C THR A 101 26.01 6.78 -0.18
N SER A 102 26.79 6.98 -1.26
CA SER A 102 26.42 6.51 -2.60
C SER A 102 26.17 5.00 -2.68
N GLY A 103 26.92 4.19 -1.92
CA GLY A 103 26.73 2.73 -1.84
C GLY A 103 25.39 2.35 -1.20
N ALA A 104 25.01 3.01 -0.10
CA ALA A 104 23.71 2.76 0.54
C ALA A 104 22.53 3.22 -0.35
N ARG A 105 22.68 4.32 -1.09
CA ARG A 105 21.70 4.74 -2.10
C ARG A 105 21.58 3.71 -3.24
N PHE A 106 22.69 3.13 -3.71
CA PHE A 106 22.67 2.08 -4.72
C PHE A 106 21.92 0.83 -4.25
N ILE A 107 22.25 0.31 -3.07
CA ILE A 107 21.55 -0.85 -2.48
C ILE A 107 20.06 -0.56 -2.31
N THR A 108 19.72 0.66 -1.87
CA THR A 108 18.32 1.08 -1.76
C THR A 108 17.65 1.08 -3.13
N GLY A 109 18.32 1.57 -4.18
CA GLY A 109 17.85 1.51 -5.56
C GLY A 109 17.57 0.09 -6.03
N VAL A 110 18.53 -0.82 -5.85
CA VAL A 110 18.37 -2.25 -6.18
C VAL A 110 17.15 -2.84 -5.48
N ARG A 111 16.96 -2.55 -4.18
CA ARG A 111 15.78 -3.01 -3.44
C ARG A 111 14.47 -2.44 -4.00
N LYS A 112 14.46 -1.21 -4.51
CA LYS A 112 13.27 -0.60 -5.10
C LYS A 112 12.94 -1.15 -6.50
N VAL A 113 13.92 -1.71 -7.23
CA VAL A 113 13.68 -2.40 -8.53
C VAL A 113 12.65 -3.53 -8.42
N ARG A 114 12.46 -4.12 -7.23
CA ARG A 114 11.40 -5.12 -7.00
C ARG A 114 10.01 -4.66 -7.45
N PHE A 115 9.69 -3.37 -7.31
CA PHE A 115 8.38 -2.85 -7.72
C PHE A 115 8.24 -2.85 -9.24
N LEU A 116 9.31 -2.56 -9.97
CA LEU A 116 9.35 -2.68 -11.43
C LEU A 116 9.20 -4.15 -11.85
N LEU A 117 9.92 -5.07 -11.21
CA LEU A 117 9.83 -6.50 -11.51
C LEU A 117 8.43 -7.05 -11.25
N VAL A 118 7.76 -6.63 -10.17
CA VAL A 118 6.36 -6.98 -9.90
C VAL A 118 5.44 -6.44 -10.98
N ALA A 119 5.60 -5.17 -11.39
CA ALA A 119 4.80 -4.60 -12.48
C ALA A 119 4.99 -5.35 -13.81
N ILE A 120 6.23 -5.74 -14.13
CA ILE A 120 6.55 -6.55 -15.32
C ILE A 120 5.97 -7.96 -15.20
N GLY A 121 6.07 -8.60 -14.02
CA GLY A 121 5.50 -9.93 -13.79
C GLY A 121 3.97 -9.94 -13.95
N MET A 122 3.29 -8.95 -13.36
CA MET A 122 1.84 -8.76 -13.53
C MET A 122 1.46 -8.48 -14.99
N TYR A 123 2.26 -7.68 -15.69
CA TYR A 123 2.07 -7.43 -17.12
C TYR A 123 2.14 -8.72 -17.95
N LEU A 124 3.20 -9.50 -17.74
CA LEU A 124 3.41 -10.76 -18.46
C LEU A 124 2.32 -11.78 -18.16
N ASN A 125 1.88 -11.88 -16.91
CA ASN A 125 0.77 -12.75 -16.54
C ASN A 125 -0.55 -12.29 -17.18
N THR A 126 -0.87 -11.01 -17.14
CA THR A 126 -2.08 -10.47 -17.81
C THR A 126 -2.03 -10.71 -19.33
N MET A 127 -0.85 -10.60 -19.94
CA MET A 127 -0.62 -10.89 -21.36
C MET A 127 -0.81 -12.39 -21.65
N TYR A 128 -0.27 -13.26 -20.77
CA TYR A 128 -0.40 -14.70 -20.89
C TYR A 128 -1.87 -15.13 -20.81
N ASP A 129 -2.60 -14.65 -19.81
CA ASP A 129 -4.02 -14.98 -19.62
C ASP A 129 -4.88 -14.50 -20.79
N ALA A 130 -4.54 -13.33 -21.35
CA ALA A 130 -5.22 -12.79 -22.53
C ALA A 130 -4.95 -13.60 -23.81
N TYR A 131 -3.78 -14.24 -23.95
CA TYR A 131 -3.35 -14.90 -25.18
C TYR A 131 -3.50 -16.43 -25.15
N PHE A 132 -3.14 -17.09 -24.04
CA PHE A 132 -3.01 -18.56 -23.96
C PHE A 132 -4.14 -19.24 -23.17
N GLU A 133 -4.77 -18.55 -22.22
CA GLU A 133 -5.68 -19.19 -21.25
C GLU A 133 -7.13 -19.33 -21.76
N ARG A 134 -7.41 -18.93 -23.01
CA ARG A 134 -8.65 -19.28 -23.73
C ARG A 134 -8.39 -20.42 -24.72
N PRO A 135 -8.28 -21.69 -24.27
CA PRO A 135 -8.12 -22.82 -25.16
C PRO A 135 -9.35 -22.89 -26.08
N ASN A 136 -9.13 -22.88 -27.40
CA ASN A 136 -10.10 -22.93 -28.52
C ASN A 136 -10.40 -21.62 -29.27
N ARG A 137 -9.69 -20.50 -29.04
CA ARG A 137 -9.74 -19.39 -30.02
C ARG A 137 -8.81 -19.66 -31.19
N VAL A 138 -9.37 -19.82 -32.39
CA VAL A 138 -8.61 -19.78 -33.64
C VAL A 138 -8.23 -18.33 -33.91
N ILE A 139 -6.94 -18.05 -34.04
CA ILE A 139 -6.44 -16.69 -34.32
C ILE A 139 -6.92 -16.29 -35.72
N THR A 140 -7.99 -15.50 -35.78
CA THR A 140 -8.45 -14.87 -37.02
C THR A 140 -7.90 -13.44 -37.08
N SER A 141 -7.67 -12.91 -38.29
CA SER A 141 -7.08 -11.59 -38.52
C SER A 141 -7.80 -10.45 -37.79
N ASN A 142 -9.08 -10.62 -37.46
CA ASN A 142 -9.94 -9.62 -36.81
C ASN A 142 -9.80 -9.55 -35.27
N ASP A 143 -9.23 -10.56 -34.61
CA ASP A 143 -9.06 -10.63 -33.14
C ASP A 143 -7.66 -10.18 -32.67
N SER A 144 -6.76 -9.92 -33.62
CA SER A 144 -5.38 -9.50 -33.37
C SER A 144 -5.26 -8.12 -32.72
N MET A 145 -6.23 -7.23 -32.98
CA MET A 145 -6.11 -5.80 -32.66
C MET A 145 -6.23 -5.48 -31.16
N LEU A 146 -7.04 -6.23 -30.40
CA LEU A 146 -7.25 -6.00 -28.97
C LEU A 146 -6.02 -6.39 -28.12
N THR A 147 -5.33 -7.45 -28.54
CA THR A 147 -4.10 -7.96 -27.91
C THR A 147 -2.90 -7.07 -28.22
N TYR A 148 -2.79 -6.56 -29.46
CA TYR A 148 -1.80 -5.53 -29.81
C TYR A 148 -2.11 -4.18 -29.16
N ALA A 149 -3.38 -3.81 -29.01
CA ALA A 149 -3.77 -2.57 -28.33
C ALA A 149 -3.45 -2.60 -26.82
N LEU A 150 -3.70 -3.72 -26.12
CA LEU A 150 -3.39 -3.84 -24.68
C LEU A 150 -1.89 -3.89 -24.39
N SER A 151 -1.11 -4.55 -25.25
CA SER A 151 0.36 -4.60 -25.13
C SER A 151 1.02 -3.27 -25.55
N ALA A 152 0.50 -2.58 -26.58
CA ALA A 152 0.97 -1.26 -26.98
C ALA A 152 0.62 -0.16 -25.96
N LEU A 153 -0.54 -0.26 -25.29
CA LEU A 153 -0.97 0.71 -24.26
C LEU A 153 0.07 0.85 -23.15
N ILE A 154 0.67 -0.24 -22.71
CA ILE A 154 1.62 -0.25 -21.59
C ILE A 154 2.98 0.32 -22.01
N ILE A 155 3.43 0.07 -23.24
CA ILE A 155 4.61 0.74 -23.82
C ILE A 155 4.36 2.26 -23.96
N VAL A 156 3.16 2.66 -24.39
CA VAL A 156 2.74 4.08 -24.44
C VAL A 156 2.71 4.70 -23.04
N ILE A 157 2.29 3.95 -22.02
CA ILE A 157 2.31 4.38 -20.62
C ILE A 157 3.76 4.53 -20.12
N PHE A 158 4.65 3.58 -20.39
CA PHE A 158 6.07 3.71 -20.05
C PHE A 158 6.70 4.93 -20.74
N LEU A 159 6.37 5.16 -22.01
CA LEU A 159 6.76 6.38 -22.75
C LEU A 159 6.18 7.64 -22.11
N LEU A 160 4.91 7.63 -21.68
CA LEU A 160 4.31 8.74 -20.94
C LEU A 160 4.98 8.98 -19.59
N LEU A 161 5.36 7.92 -18.85
CA LEU A 161 6.10 8.05 -17.59
C LEU A 161 7.51 8.61 -17.82
N ILE A 162 8.18 8.19 -18.90
CA ILE A 162 9.47 8.76 -19.33
C ILE A 162 9.29 10.22 -19.75
N CYS A 163 8.25 10.56 -20.51
CA CYS A 163 7.92 11.93 -20.89
C CYS A 163 7.56 12.78 -19.67
N CYS A 164 6.75 12.27 -18.74
CA CYS A 164 6.43 12.95 -17.49
C CYS A 164 7.68 13.14 -16.63
N GLY A 165 8.60 12.16 -16.59
CA GLY A 165 9.89 12.28 -15.94
C GLY A 165 10.84 13.25 -16.62
N TYR A 166 10.82 13.31 -17.95
CA TYR A 166 11.57 14.27 -18.76
C TYR A 166 11.05 15.70 -18.57
N ILE A 167 9.73 15.89 -18.62
CA ILE A 167 9.06 17.16 -18.32
C ILE A 167 9.29 17.53 -16.86
N ALA A 168 9.21 16.59 -15.93
CA ALA A 168 9.57 16.83 -14.53
C ALA A 168 11.02 17.28 -14.39
N SER A 169 11.96 16.67 -15.11
CA SER A 169 13.36 17.07 -15.07
C SER A 169 13.62 18.45 -15.70
N ARG A 170 12.76 18.93 -16.60
CA ARG A 170 12.98 20.17 -17.39
C ARG A 170 12.10 21.34 -16.97
N VAL A 171 10.97 21.11 -16.28
CA VAL A 171 10.08 22.16 -15.78
C VAL A 171 10.54 22.59 -14.39
N THR A 172 11.71 23.22 -14.35
CA THR A 172 12.15 24.00 -13.20
C THR A 172 11.45 25.35 -13.24
N LYS A 173 10.37 25.48 -12.46
CA LYS A 173 9.68 26.73 -12.06
C LYS A 173 9.35 27.73 -13.19
N LYS A 174 8.16 27.59 -13.80
CA LYS A 174 7.21 28.71 -14.00
C LYS A 174 5.85 28.20 -14.50
N MET A 175 4.95 27.87 -13.59
CA MET A 175 3.52 27.70 -13.94
C MET A 175 2.68 28.50 -12.96
N SER A 176 2.65 29.83 -13.15
CA SER A 176 1.60 30.67 -12.60
C SER A 176 0.32 30.46 -13.42
N MET A 177 -0.29 29.29 -13.28
CA MET A 177 -1.59 29.03 -13.88
C MET A 177 -2.67 29.55 -12.93
N LYS A 178 -3.42 30.56 -13.36
CA LYS A 178 -4.58 31.10 -12.61
C LYS A 178 -5.46 29.93 -12.16
N GLN A 179 -5.75 29.82 -10.86
CA GLN A 179 -6.47 28.70 -10.23
C GLN A 179 -7.76 28.29 -10.96
N ARG A 180 -8.46 29.22 -11.63
CA ARG A 180 -9.65 28.97 -12.45
C ARG A 180 -9.37 28.10 -13.70
N LYS A 181 -8.24 28.28 -14.37
CA LYS A 181 -7.83 27.44 -15.52
C LYS A 181 -7.45 26.03 -15.06
N LEU A 182 -6.82 25.90 -13.90
CA LEU A 182 -6.48 24.62 -13.30
C LEU A 182 -7.73 23.79 -12.95
N ARG A 183 -8.77 24.42 -12.38
CA ARG A 183 -10.05 23.74 -12.11
C ARG A 183 -10.73 23.23 -13.38
N LYS A 184 -10.75 24.05 -14.45
CA LYS A 184 -11.30 23.64 -15.75
C LYS A 184 -10.51 22.49 -16.38
N ILE A 185 -9.19 22.54 -16.34
CA ILE A 185 -8.33 21.45 -16.85
C ILE A 185 -8.53 20.16 -16.04
N LYS A 186 -8.61 20.24 -14.71
CA LYS A 186 -8.89 19.07 -13.85
C LYS A 186 -10.26 18.46 -14.16
N PHE A 187 -11.29 19.30 -14.34
CA PHE A 187 -12.64 18.84 -14.70
C PHE A 187 -12.67 18.17 -16.08
N LEU A 188 -12.05 18.80 -17.09
CA LEU A 188 -11.95 18.23 -18.43
C LEU A 188 -11.18 16.91 -18.44
N LEU A 189 -10.03 16.86 -17.75
CA LEU A 189 -9.24 15.64 -17.61
C LEU A 189 -10.03 14.53 -16.90
N SER A 190 -10.78 14.87 -15.85
CA SER A 190 -11.65 13.92 -15.14
C SER A 190 -12.78 13.41 -16.03
N CYS A 191 -13.38 14.27 -16.85
CA CYS A 191 -14.43 13.89 -17.80
C CYS A 191 -13.88 12.98 -18.90
N CYS A 192 -12.70 13.30 -19.46
CA CYS A 192 -12.01 12.45 -20.43
C CYS A 192 -11.61 11.09 -19.84
N CYS A 193 -11.08 11.07 -18.61
CA CYS A 193 -10.79 9.82 -17.91
C CYS A 193 -12.04 8.99 -17.64
N PHE A 194 -13.15 9.63 -17.29
CA PHE A 194 -14.42 8.93 -17.06
C PHE A 194 -14.97 8.34 -18.36
N LEU A 195 -14.95 9.11 -19.45
CA LEU A 195 -15.34 8.63 -20.78
C LEU A 195 -14.44 7.51 -21.29
N SER A 196 -13.12 7.60 -21.09
CA SER A 196 -12.20 6.54 -21.47
C SER A 196 -12.35 5.29 -20.60
N ALA A 197 -12.69 5.44 -19.31
CA ALA A 197 -13.01 4.33 -18.42
C ALA A 197 -14.34 3.64 -18.78
N LEU A 198 -15.36 4.40 -19.18
CA LEU A 198 -16.62 3.84 -19.68
C LEU A 198 -16.42 3.10 -21.01
N LEU A 199 -15.62 3.67 -21.92
CA LEU A 199 -15.29 3.03 -23.19
C LEU A 199 -14.41 1.78 -22.99
N SER A 200 -13.49 1.82 -22.02
CA SER A 200 -12.69 0.64 -21.68
C SER A 200 -13.55 -0.46 -21.06
N LEU A 201 -14.55 -0.15 -20.23
CA LEU A 201 -15.50 -1.14 -19.71
C LEU A 201 -16.35 -1.83 -20.79
N ALA A 202 -16.53 -1.21 -21.96
CA ALA A 202 -17.22 -1.82 -23.10
C ALA A 202 -16.36 -2.87 -23.85
N VAL A 203 -15.04 -2.83 -23.66
CA VAL A 203 -14.05 -3.65 -24.39
C VAL A 203 -13.27 -4.58 -23.46
N LEU A 204 -13.10 -4.19 -22.20
CA LEU A 204 -12.30 -4.85 -21.17
C LEU A 204 -13.18 -5.35 -20.03
N SER A 205 -12.89 -6.57 -19.56
CA SER A 205 -13.49 -7.08 -18.34
C SER A 205 -13.13 -6.19 -17.14
N VAL A 206 -14.03 -6.14 -16.16
CA VAL A 206 -13.80 -5.42 -14.88
C VAL A 206 -12.52 -5.91 -14.19
N ALA A 207 -12.24 -7.21 -14.27
CA ALA A 207 -11.01 -7.81 -13.74
C ALA A 207 -9.75 -7.26 -14.43
N ASN A 208 -9.76 -7.15 -15.76
CA ASN A 208 -8.62 -6.63 -16.52
C ASN A 208 -8.41 -5.14 -16.25
N LEU A 209 -9.49 -4.36 -16.08
CA LEU A 209 -9.40 -2.95 -15.70
C LEU A 209 -8.75 -2.77 -14.32
N PHE A 210 -9.13 -3.60 -13.35
CA PHE A 210 -8.54 -3.58 -12.01
C PHE A 210 -7.07 -3.99 -12.03
N ALA A 211 -6.71 -5.03 -12.79
CA ALA A 211 -5.33 -5.47 -12.97
C ALA A 211 -4.45 -4.36 -13.57
N ILE A 212 -4.95 -3.67 -14.61
CA ILE A 212 -4.25 -2.54 -15.24
C ILE A 212 -4.09 -1.38 -14.25
N LEU A 213 -5.12 -1.03 -13.48
CA LEU A 213 -5.03 0.02 -12.46
C LEU A 213 -3.95 -0.28 -11.41
N ILE A 214 -3.87 -1.52 -10.94
CA ILE A 214 -2.83 -1.93 -9.98
C ILE A 214 -1.45 -1.83 -10.62
N LEU A 215 -1.28 -2.38 -11.81
CA LEU A 215 -0.02 -2.32 -12.56
C LEU A 215 0.46 -0.88 -12.71
N LEU A 216 -0.42 0.03 -13.12
CA LEU A 216 -0.15 1.46 -13.23
C LEU A 216 0.29 2.07 -11.91
N SER A 217 -0.42 1.75 -10.83
CA SER A 217 -0.13 2.28 -9.50
C SER A 217 1.26 1.84 -9.03
N VAL A 218 1.62 0.58 -9.25
CA VAL A 218 2.95 0.03 -8.91
C VAL A 218 4.05 0.68 -9.76
N ALA A 219 3.83 0.86 -11.06
CA ALA A 219 4.80 1.48 -11.96
C ALA A 219 5.04 2.97 -11.64
N VAL A 220 3.97 3.73 -11.37
CA VAL A 220 4.05 5.13 -10.93
C VAL A 220 4.78 5.25 -9.58
N TYR A 221 4.49 4.34 -8.64
CA TYR A 221 5.17 4.31 -7.35
C TYR A 221 6.67 4.02 -7.53
N TRP A 222 7.04 3.04 -8.36
CA TRP A 222 8.45 2.79 -8.66
C TRP A 222 9.15 4.03 -9.25
N PHE A 223 8.52 4.69 -10.21
CA PHE A 223 9.04 5.92 -10.81
C PHE A 223 9.27 7.01 -9.75
N MET A 224 8.29 7.24 -8.86
CA MET A 224 8.43 8.20 -7.76
C MET A 224 9.62 7.86 -6.85
N GLN A 225 9.79 6.59 -6.49
CA GLN A 225 10.90 6.12 -5.66
C GLN A 225 12.27 6.35 -6.34
N MET A 226 12.36 6.16 -7.66
CA MET A 226 13.59 6.43 -8.41
C MET A 226 13.92 7.93 -8.45
N CYS A 227 12.92 8.81 -8.57
CA CYS A 227 13.12 10.25 -8.46
C CYS A 227 13.59 10.68 -7.06
N ILE A 228 13.03 10.08 -6.00
CA ILE A 228 13.46 10.34 -4.61
C ILE A 228 14.93 9.95 -4.42
N LEU A 229 15.34 8.78 -4.92
CA LEU A 229 16.74 8.33 -4.85
C LEU A 229 17.72 9.22 -5.62
N ARG A 230 17.24 9.97 -6.63
CA ARG A 230 17.99 10.99 -7.34
C ARG A 230 17.96 12.37 -6.66
N LEU A 231 17.51 12.44 -5.41
CA LEU A 231 17.34 13.66 -4.63
C LEU A 231 16.38 14.68 -5.26
N GLN A 232 15.42 14.21 -6.08
CA GLN A 232 14.40 15.06 -6.70
C GLN A 232 13.09 15.11 -5.90
N TYR A 233 13.12 14.83 -4.60
CA TYR A 233 11.92 14.75 -3.76
C TYR A 233 11.20 16.10 -3.57
N HIS A 234 11.90 17.23 -3.73
CA HIS A 234 11.34 18.60 -3.79
C HIS A 234 10.61 18.93 -5.10
N HIS A 235 10.79 18.09 -6.13
CA HIS A 235 10.26 18.36 -7.45
C HIS A 235 8.72 18.37 -7.46
N ILE A 236 8.10 19.29 -8.21
CA ILE A 236 6.64 19.50 -8.15
C ILE A 236 5.83 18.26 -8.53
N VAL A 237 6.35 17.46 -9.47
CA VAL A 237 5.72 16.19 -9.91
C VAL A 237 5.85 15.12 -8.83
N VAL A 238 7.02 14.96 -8.22
CA VAL A 238 7.26 13.97 -7.16
C VAL A 238 6.41 14.30 -5.94
N ARG A 239 6.36 15.58 -5.56
CA ARG A 239 5.50 16.07 -4.48
C ARG A 239 4.01 15.84 -4.75
N ALA A 240 3.56 16.05 -5.99
CA ALA A 240 2.18 15.80 -6.36
C ALA A 240 1.82 14.30 -6.31
N LEU A 241 2.73 13.44 -6.77
CA LEU A 241 2.58 11.98 -6.70
C LEU A 241 2.57 11.48 -5.24
N ALA A 242 3.48 11.97 -4.40
CA ALA A 242 3.52 11.64 -2.98
C ALA A 242 2.23 12.06 -2.26
N ARG A 243 1.72 13.28 -2.48
CA ARG A 243 0.43 13.71 -1.91
C ARG A 243 -0.74 12.86 -2.40
N ALA A 244 -0.71 12.40 -3.65
CA ALA A 244 -1.76 11.54 -4.19
C ALA A 244 -1.69 10.14 -3.56
N TYR A 245 -0.49 9.60 -3.37
CA TYR A 245 -0.25 8.34 -2.66
C TYR A 245 -0.74 8.43 -1.22
N ASP A 246 -0.32 9.44 -0.45
CA ASP A 246 -0.74 9.61 0.94
C ASP A 246 -2.26 9.80 1.05
N ARG A 247 -2.87 10.49 0.08
CA ARG A 247 -4.33 10.59 0.02
C ARG A 247 -5.00 9.23 -0.16
N ALA A 248 -4.48 8.39 -1.05
CA ALA A 248 -5.02 7.06 -1.29
C ALA A 248 -4.85 6.15 -0.06
N VAL A 249 -3.68 6.19 0.58
CA VAL A 249 -3.42 5.46 1.84
C VAL A 249 -4.36 5.96 2.94
N GLY A 250 -4.55 7.28 3.07
CA GLY A 250 -5.49 7.85 4.04
C GLY A 250 -6.91 7.34 3.83
N TRP A 251 -7.40 7.22 2.59
CA TRP A 251 -8.73 6.62 2.33
C TRP A 251 -8.80 5.13 2.69
N ILE A 252 -7.73 4.37 2.51
CA ILE A 252 -7.67 2.95 2.91
C ILE A 252 -7.74 2.81 4.43
N VAL A 253 -7.12 3.74 5.18
CA VAL A 253 -7.12 3.73 6.64
C VAL A 253 -8.41 4.30 7.21
N PHE A 254 -8.78 5.54 6.85
CA PHE A 254 -9.96 6.22 7.39
C PHE A 254 -11.28 5.64 6.85
N GLY A 255 -11.32 5.15 5.61
CA GLY A 255 -12.56 4.71 4.95
C GLY A 255 -13.32 3.64 5.74
N PRO A 256 -12.70 2.48 6.05
CA PRO A 256 -13.34 1.44 6.84
C PRO A 256 -13.78 1.91 8.22
N ILE A 257 -12.98 2.77 8.85
CA ILE A 257 -13.20 3.25 10.22
C ILE A 257 -14.38 4.22 10.27
N MET A 258 -14.46 5.13 9.29
CA MET A 258 -15.63 6.00 9.10
C MET A 258 -16.90 5.18 8.87
N ILE A 259 -16.85 4.10 8.07
CA ILE A 259 -18.01 3.22 7.84
C ILE A 259 -18.43 2.54 9.16
N VAL A 260 -17.48 1.96 9.89
CA VAL A 260 -17.75 1.32 11.18
C VAL A 260 -18.35 2.31 12.18
N SER A 261 -17.75 3.50 12.29
CA SER A 261 -18.22 4.54 13.22
C SER A 261 -19.61 5.06 12.85
N MET A 262 -19.90 5.25 11.56
CA MET A 262 -21.21 5.73 11.08
C MET A 262 -22.34 4.71 11.30
N PHE A 263 -22.09 3.43 11.00
CA PHE A 263 -23.14 2.40 11.05
C PHE A 263 -23.21 1.65 12.39
N LEU A 264 -22.15 1.67 13.19
CA LEU A 264 -22.05 0.89 14.43
C LEU A 264 -21.66 1.80 15.61
N PRO A 265 -22.45 2.85 15.92
CA PRO A 265 -22.14 3.80 17.00
C PRO A 265 -22.11 3.15 18.39
N PHE A 266 -22.73 1.97 18.57
CA PHE A 266 -22.63 1.23 19.82
C PHE A 266 -21.21 0.73 20.10
N ILE A 267 -20.36 0.57 19.07
CA ILE A 267 -18.99 0.06 19.24
C ILE A 267 -18.13 1.07 20.00
N SER A 268 -18.30 2.38 19.79
CA SER A 268 -17.56 3.40 20.56
C SER A 268 -17.92 3.31 22.05
N SER A 269 -19.20 3.15 22.36
CA SER A 269 -19.69 2.96 23.73
C SER A 269 -19.18 1.66 24.35
N PHE A 270 -19.12 0.57 23.59
CA PHE A 270 -18.56 -0.70 24.03
C PHE A 270 -17.04 -0.58 24.30
N GLN A 271 -16.31 0.06 23.39
CA GLN A 271 -14.88 0.30 23.49
C GLN A 271 -14.52 1.09 24.75
N GLN A 272 -15.24 2.18 25.03
CA GLN A 272 -15.07 2.98 26.23
C GLN A 272 -15.40 2.18 27.49
N ARG A 273 -16.50 1.40 27.49
CA ARG A 273 -16.87 0.55 28.62
C ARG A 273 -15.85 -0.53 28.90
N VAL A 274 -15.26 -1.15 27.88
CA VAL A 274 -14.21 -2.18 28.08
C VAL A 274 -12.93 -1.55 28.61
N MET A 275 -12.47 -0.42 28.06
CA MET A 275 -11.24 0.24 28.52
C MET A 275 -11.35 0.82 29.93
N PHE A 276 -12.51 1.35 30.31
CA PHE A 276 -12.72 2.02 31.59
C PHE A 276 -13.61 1.23 32.56
N ASN A 277 -13.80 -0.08 32.34
CA ASN A 277 -14.53 -0.91 33.30
C ASN A 277 -13.71 -1.04 34.59
N ASN A 278 -14.32 -0.71 35.74
CA ASN A 278 -13.73 -0.95 37.07
C ASN A 278 -13.29 -2.42 37.26
N ALA A 279 -13.97 -3.37 36.62
CA ALA A 279 -13.59 -4.79 36.64
C ALA A 279 -12.30 -5.08 35.86
N PHE A 280 -12.02 -4.35 34.77
CA PHE A 280 -10.78 -4.49 33.99
C PHE A 280 -9.61 -3.76 34.65
N THR A 281 -9.84 -2.58 35.22
CA THR A 281 -8.79 -1.83 35.94
C THR A 281 -8.34 -2.56 37.21
N SER A 282 -9.27 -3.11 38.00
CA SER A 282 -8.93 -3.95 39.15
C SER A 282 -8.19 -5.24 38.76
N GLY A 283 -8.55 -5.87 37.63
CA GLY A 283 -7.80 -7.02 37.09
C GLY A 283 -6.36 -6.68 36.67
N LEU A 284 -6.11 -5.48 36.12
CA LEU A 284 -4.78 -4.99 35.76
C LEU A 284 -3.93 -4.60 36.99
N GLU A 285 -4.55 -4.08 38.05
CA GLU A 285 -3.85 -3.82 39.31
C GLU A 285 -3.44 -5.13 40.00
N VAL A 286 -4.33 -6.13 39.99
CA VAL A 286 -4.04 -7.46 40.52
C VAL A 286 -2.93 -8.16 39.73
N SER A 287 -2.92 -8.06 38.39
CA SER A 287 -1.83 -8.62 37.58
C SER A 287 -0.50 -7.90 37.77
N LYS A 288 -0.50 -6.57 38.02
CA LYS A 288 0.70 -5.83 38.44
C LYS A 288 1.21 -6.29 39.81
N LEU A 289 0.32 -6.57 40.77
CA LEU A 289 0.71 -7.13 42.06
C LEU A 289 1.40 -8.49 41.88
N PHE A 290 0.78 -9.40 41.11
CA PHE A 290 1.39 -10.71 40.85
C PHE A 290 2.68 -10.64 40.02
N ALA A 291 2.81 -9.69 39.09
CA ALA A 291 4.05 -9.47 38.35
C ALA A 291 5.19 -8.92 39.25
N HIS A 292 4.85 -8.10 40.24
CA HIS A 292 5.80 -7.62 41.25
C HIS A 292 6.16 -8.68 42.29
N ASP A 293 5.23 -9.56 42.67
CA ASP A 293 5.48 -10.66 43.61
C ASP A 293 6.38 -11.76 43.01
N VAL A 294 6.49 -11.86 41.68
CA VAL A 294 7.40 -12.80 40.99
C VAL A 294 8.80 -12.20 40.78
N ALA A 295 8.97 -10.87 40.93
CA ALA A 295 10.31 -10.26 40.94
C ALA A 295 10.92 -10.39 42.35
N PRO A 296 12.01 -11.15 42.55
CA PRO A 296 12.63 -11.22 43.87
C PRO A 296 13.08 -9.82 44.28
N ALA A 297 12.56 -9.34 45.42
CA ALA A 297 12.94 -8.06 46.00
C ALA A 297 14.47 -8.02 46.12
N GLN A 298 15.13 -7.18 45.32
CA GLN A 298 16.55 -6.93 45.48
C GLN A 298 16.75 -6.18 46.79
N VAL A 299 17.11 -6.92 47.84
CA VAL A 299 17.53 -6.36 49.12
C VAL A 299 18.82 -5.59 48.87
N VAL A 300 18.70 -4.28 48.65
CA VAL A 300 19.86 -3.38 48.58
C VAL A 300 20.51 -3.35 49.96
N LYS A 301 21.55 -4.14 50.16
CA LYS A 301 22.41 -4.05 51.35
C LYS A 301 23.18 -2.74 51.32
N VAL A 302 22.65 -1.72 51.99
CA VAL A 302 23.36 -0.46 52.20
C VAL A 302 24.55 -0.72 53.14
N LYS A 303 25.75 -0.78 52.57
CA LYS A 303 27.01 -0.90 53.33
C LYS A 303 27.29 0.46 53.98
N ARG A 304 26.99 0.61 55.28
CA ARG A 304 27.36 1.81 56.05
C ARG A 304 28.89 1.90 56.12
N VAL A 305 29.46 2.91 55.45
CA VAL A 305 30.88 3.26 55.58
C VAL A 305 31.05 4.04 56.89
N SER A 306 31.87 3.52 57.79
CA SER A 306 32.28 4.20 59.02
C SER A 306 33.10 5.45 58.69
N LYS A 307 32.60 6.63 59.08
CA LYS A 307 33.37 7.89 59.04
C LYS A 307 34.53 7.80 60.04
N LYS A 308 35.76 7.85 59.53
CA LYS A 308 36.96 7.98 60.36
C LYS A 308 36.99 9.38 60.97
N LYS A 309 37.08 9.45 62.30
CA LYS A 309 37.12 10.67 63.11
C LYS A 309 38.41 11.43 62.81
N LYS A 310 38.28 12.74 62.61
CA LYS A 310 39.32 13.73 62.34
C LYS A 310 40.21 13.88 63.58
N THR A 311 41.54 13.72 63.44
CA THR A 311 42.53 14.22 64.40
C THR A 311 43.14 15.47 63.81
N ARG A 312 43.24 16.50 64.63
CA ARG A 312 43.64 17.87 64.32
C ARG A 312 44.75 18.14 65.31
N ASP A 313 46.00 18.14 64.86
CA ASP A 313 47.15 18.56 65.63
C ASP A 313 48.06 19.39 64.72
N ASP A 314 48.28 20.63 65.16
CA ASP A 314 49.36 21.60 64.94
C ASP A 314 49.95 21.84 63.52
#